data_AF-A0A1J3E5V3-F1
#
_entry.id   AF-A0A1J3E5V3-F1
#
_cell.length_a   1.000
_cell.length_b   1.000
_cell.length_c   1.000
_cell.angle_alpha   90.00
_cell.angle_beta   90.00
_cell.angle_gamma   90.00
#
_symmetry.space_group_name_H-M   'P 1'
#
loop_
_entity.id
_entity.type
_entity.pdbx_description
1 polymer ?
#
loop_
_entity_poly.entity_id
_entity_poly.type
_entity_poly.pdbx_seq_one_letter_code
_entity_poly.pdbx_strand_id
1 'polypeptide(L)'
;REYKNMATIITFSSSLTFWFFLFFFSFLSLKTISQPRVNHLHTFCNNQNFTEDSSYDTNRKSTLKYLHATTSDATYLSVTKGLSPDIVYGMYHCRGDLT
;
A
#
# COMPACT_ATOMS: atom_id res chain seq x y z
N ARG A 1 -25.94 51.83 43.31
CA ARG A 1 -26.60 51.17 42.16
C ARG A 1 -25.51 50.37 41.45
N GLU A 2 -25.23 49.16 41.93
CA GLU A 2 -24.18 48.30 41.39
C GLU A 2 -24.74 47.46 40.25
N TYR A 3 -24.16 47.60 39.05
CA TYR A 3 -24.46 46.75 37.91
C TYR A 3 -23.68 45.46 38.08
N LYS A 4 -24.34 44.42 38.60
CA LYS A 4 -23.80 43.07 38.62
C LYS A 4 -23.83 42.54 37.20
N ASN A 5 -22.69 42.65 36.51
CA ASN A 5 -22.48 42.01 35.21
C ASN A 5 -22.78 40.51 35.37
N MET A 6 -23.92 40.08 34.82
CA MET A 6 -24.32 38.69 34.78
C MET A 6 -23.40 38.00 33.78
N ALA A 7 -22.27 37.49 34.26
CA ALA A 7 -21.49 36.52 33.52
C ALA A 7 -22.38 35.28 33.33
N THR A 8 -22.90 35.09 32.12
CA THR A 8 -23.67 33.91 31.74
C THR A 8 -22.73 32.71 31.72
N ILE A 9 -22.68 31.97 32.81
CA ILE A 9 -21.94 30.71 32.93
C ILE A 9 -22.71 29.66 32.12
N ILE A 10 -22.20 29.29 30.95
CA ILE A 10 -22.76 28.19 30.15
C ILE A 10 -22.40 26.88 30.86
N THR A 11 -23.33 26.35 31.66
CA THR A 11 -23.18 25.02 32.28
C THR A 11 -23.43 23.96 31.22
N PHE A 12 -22.37 23.32 30.75
CA PHE A 12 -22.49 22.19 29.84
C PHE A 12 -23.03 20.97 30.60
N SER A 13 -24.13 20.38 30.10
CA SER A 13 -24.66 19.13 30.63
C SER A 13 -23.61 18.03 30.51
N SER A 14 -23.37 17.28 31.60
CA SER A 14 -22.42 16.17 31.63
C SER A 14 -22.67 15.16 30.52
N SER A 15 -23.95 14.91 30.19
CA SER A 15 -24.36 14.06 29.07
C SER A 15 -23.86 14.59 27.72
N LEU A 16 -24.01 15.90 27.46
CA LEU A 16 -23.60 16.50 26.19
C LEU A 16 -22.08 16.47 26.03
N THR A 17 -21.32 16.72 27.10
CA THR A 17 -19.85 16.63 27.07
C THR A 17 -19.36 15.23 26.74
N PHE A 18 -20.01 14.19 27.28
CA PHE A 18 -19.65 12.79 27.01
C PHE A 18 -19.83 12.42 25.53
N TRP A 19 -20.94 12.83 24.92
CA TRP A 19 -21.18 12.62 23.48
C TRP A 19 -20.14 13.31 22.60
N PHE A 20 -19.73 14.53 22.95
CA PHE A 20 -18.64 15.22 22.25
C PHE A 20 -17.32 14.45 22.38
N PHE A 21 -16.97 13.95 23.57
CA PHE A 21 -15.75 13.15 23.76
C PHE A 21 -15.77 11.86 22.92
N LEU A 22 -16.90 11.14 22.88
CA LEU A 22 -17.03 9.94 22.05
C LEU A 22 -16.91 10.25 20.55
N PHE A 23 -17.49 11.37 20.10
CA PHE A 23 -17.36 11.82 18.72
C PHE A 23 -15.90 12.15 18.37
N PHE A 24 -15.17 12.86 19.23
CA PHE A 24 -13.74 13.13 19.04
C PHE A 24 -12.88 11.85 19.06
N PHE A 25 -13.18 10.89 19.92
CA PHE A 25 -12.47 9.60 19.98
C PHE A 25 -12.71 8.72 18.74
N SER A 26 -13.89 8.85 18.13
CA SER A 26 -14.22 8.20 16.85
C SER A 26 -13.27 8.66 15.72
N PHE A 27 -12.96 9.96 15.62
CA PHE A 27 -11.98 10.45 14.64
C PHE A 27 -10.55 9.98 14.91
N LEU A 28 -10.20 9.72 16.17
CA LEU A 28 -8.87 9.19 16.52
C LEU A 28 -8.68 7.75 16.03
N SER A 29 -9.77 7.02 15.78
CA SER A 29 -9.76 5.68 15.21
C SER A 29 -9.68 5.69 13.68
N LEU A 30 -9.74 6.86 13.04
CA LEU A 30 -9.60 7.00 11.59
C LEU A 30 -8.14 6.78 11.22
N LYS A 31 -7.78 5.51 11.00
CA LYS A 31 -6.50 5.13 10.41
C LYS A 31 -6.43 5.78 9.03
N THR A 32 -5.49 6.70 8.82
CA THR A 32 -5.08 7.04 7.46
C THR A 32 -4.50 5.76 6.87
N ILE A 33 -5.19 5.18 5.88
CA ILE A 33 -4.60 4.14 5.04
C ILE A 33 -3.50 4.84 4.25
N SER A 34 -2.31 4.96 4.83
CA SER A 34 -1.14 5.28 4.04
C SER A 34 -0.96 4.10 3.11
N GLN A 35 -1.14 4.32 1.80
CA GLN A 35 -0.63 3.38 0.81
C GLN A 35 0.81 3.04 1.23
N PRO A 36 1.21 1.76 1.27
CA PRO A 36 2.59 1.42 1.56
C PRO A 36 3.44 2.24 0.61
N ARG A 37 4.20 3.19 1.14
CA ARG A 37 5.07 4.02 0.32
C ARG A 37 6.11 3.07 -0.21
N VAL A 38 5.91 2.57 -1.43
CA VAL A 38 6.91 1.82 -2.16
C VAL A 38 8.01 2.82 -2.43
N ASN A 39 8.97 2.90 -1.50
CA ASN A 39 10.20 3.65 -1.69
C ASN A 39 11.02 2.85 -2.70
N HIS A 40 10.69 3.04 -3.97
CA HIS A 40 11.49 2.53 -5.06
C HIS A 40 12.92 3.04 -4.88
N LEU A 41 13.85 2.10 -4.72
CA LEU A 41 15.26 2.42 -4.46
C LEU A 41 16.00 2.65 -5.77
N HIS A 42 15.87 1.71 -6.70
CA HIS A 42 16.60 1.73 -7.96
C HIS A 42 16.00 0.78 -9.01
N THR A 43 16.19 1.09 -10.29
CA THR A 43 15.87 0.21 -11.43
C THR A 43 17.06 0.13 -12.37
N PHE A 44 17.38 -1.08 -12.82
CA PHE A 44 18.31 -1.31 -13.92
C PHE A 44 17.54 -1.83 -15.14
N CYS A 45 17.74 -1.20 -16.30
CA CYS A 45 17.20 -1.64 -17.58
C CYS A 45 18.36 -1.92 -18.54
N ASN A 46 18.22 -2.95 -19.36
CA ASN A 46 19.12 -3.14 -20.49
C ASN A 46 18.76 -2.15 -21.62
N ASN A 47 19.72 -1.81 -22.48
CA ASN A 47 19.52 -0.95 -23.65
C ASN A 47 18.86 -1.68 -24.84
N GLN A 48 18.43 -2.93 -24.64
CA GLN A 48 17.76 -3.74 -25.66
C GLN A 48 16.24 -3.59 -25.53
N ASN A 49 15.62 -3.16 -26.61
CA ASN A 49 14.16 -3.12 -26.72
C ASN A 49 13.65 -4.43 -27.35
N PHE A 50 12.46 -4.84 -26.94
CA PHE A 50 11.72 -5.95 -27.57
C PHE A 50 10.51 -5.37 -28.31
N THR A 51 9.98 -6.13 -29.28
CA THR A 51 8.77 -5.76 -30.00
C THR A 51 7.54 -6.05 -29.14
N GLU A 52 6.63 -5.09 -29.03
CA GLU A 52 5.34 -5.27 -28.37
C GLU A 52 4.56 -6.43 -29.02
N ASP A 53 3.83 -7.20 -28.19
CA ASP A 53 3.05 -8.38 -28.60
C ASP A 53 3.85 -9.52 -29.26
N SER A 54 5.18 -9.49 -29.17
CA SER A 54 6.03 -10.63 -29.52
C SER A 54 5.82 -11.83 -28.58
N SER A 55 6.32 -13.00 -28.99
CA SER A 55 6.44 -14.17 -28.11
C SER A 55 7.20 -13.84 -26.82
N TYR A 56 8.31 -13.10 -26.90
CA TYR A 56 9.04 -12.63 -25.72
C TYR A 56 8.18 -11.74 -24.81
N ASP A 57 7.39 -10.82 -25.38
CA ASP A 57 6.50 -9.96 -24.59
C ASP A 57 5.42 -10.76 -23.85
N THR A 58 4.81 -11.72 -24.53
CA THR A 58 3.84 -12.65 -23.95
C THR A 58 4.46 -13.48 -22.83
N ASN A 59 5.66 -14.03 -23.06
CA ASN A 59 6.40 -14.82 -22.06
C ASN A 59 6.79 -13.96 -20.85
N ARG A 60 7.18 -12.69 -21.06
CA ARG A 60 7.52 -11.74 -19.99
C ARG A 60 6.29 -11.39 -19.15
N LYS A 61 5.18 -11.01 -19.79
CA LYS A 61 3.91 -10.72 -19.11
C LYS A 61 3.43 -11.92 -18.28
N SER A 62 3.50 -13.13 -18.85
CA SER A 62 3.16 -14.39 -18.17
C SER A 62 4.09 -14.71 -16.99
N THR A 63 5.38 -14.41 -17.13
CA THR A 63 6.39 -14.59 -16.06
C THR A 63 6.09 -13.66 -14.89
N LEU A 64 5.91 -12.36 -15.15
CA LEU A 64 5.62 -11.37 -14.12
C LEU A 64 4.29 -11.66 -13.40
N LYS A 65 3.25 -12.05 -14.14
CA LYS A 65 1.95 -12.44 -13.55
C LYS A 65 2.08 -13.64 -12.61
N TYR A 66 2.86 -14.65 -12.98
CA TYR A 66 3.07 -15.83 -12.16
C TYR A 66 3.87 -15.53 -10.89
N LEU A 67 4.96 -14.76 -11.02
CA LEU A 67 5.75 -14.32 -9.87
C LEU A 67 4.89 -13.52 -8.89
N HIS A 68 4.10 -12.56 -9.37
CA HIS A 68 3.18 -11.79 -8.52
C HIS A 68 2.15 -12.68 -7.81
N ALA A 69 1.62 -13.68 -8.48
CA ALA A 69 0.62 -14.58 -7.88
C ALA A 69 1.19 -15.49 -6.78
N THR A 70 2.52 -15.65 -6.70
CA THR A 70 3.20 -16.55 -5.75
C THR A 70 3.86 -15.81 -4.59
N THR A 71 3.84 -14.47 -4.56
CA THR A 71 4.51 -13.68 -3.51
C THR A 71 3.95 -13.90 -2.11
N SER A 72 2.71 -14.38 -1.98
CA SER A 72 2.11 -14.78 -0.70
C SER A 72 2.62 -16.12 -0.18
N ASP A 73 3.15 -16.96 -1.07
CA ASP A 73 3.41 -18.37 -0.77
C ASP A 73 4.89 -18.63 -0.45
N ALA A 74 5.77 -17.77 -0.95
CA ALA A 74 7.20 -17.86 -0.73
C ALA A 74 7.87 -16.49 -0.68
N THR A 75 8.98 -16.37 0.04
CA THR A 75 9.81 -15.16 0.08
C THR A 75 10.82 -15.09 -1.07
N TYR A 76 11.02 -16.18 -1.79
CA TYR A 76 11.90 -16.26 -2.96
C TYR A 76 11.34 -17.27 -3.95
N LEU A 77 11.37 -16.92 -5.24
CA LEU A 77 11.06 -17.84 -6.33
C LEU A 77 11.77 -17.41 -7.62
N SER A 78 12.21 -18.39 -8.40
CA SER A 78 12.71 -18.21 -9.78
C SER A 78 11.87 -19.02 -10.75
N VAL A 79 11.58 -18.47 -11.91
CA VAL A 79 10.82 -19.14 -12.97
C VAL A 79 11.42 -18.84 -14.34
N THR A 80 11.31 -19.83 -15.22
CA THR A 80 11.68 -19.72 -16.64
C THR A 80 10.46 -20.02 -17.48
N LYS A 81 10.17 -19.18 -18.48
CA LYS A 81 9.06 -19.41 -19.44
C LYS A 81 9.51 -19.14 -20.87
N GLY A 82 8.88 -19.84 -21.81
CA GLY A 82 9.19 -19.72 -23.23
C GLY A 82 10.26 -20.69 -23.70
N LEU A 83 10.59 -20.58 -24.98
CA LEU A 83 11.63 -21.36 -25.67
C LEU A 83 12.53 -20.39 -26.43
N SER A 84 13.76 -20.80 -26.74
CA SER A 84 14.68 -19.98 -27.53
C SER A 84 14.06 -19.58 -28.88
N PRO A 85 14.13 -18.30 -29.30
CA PRO A 85 14.89 -17.20 -28.70
C PRO A 85 14.13 -16.38 -27.64
N ASP A 86 12.85 -16.65 -27.42
CA ASP A 86 11.92 -15.85 -26.60
C ASP A 86 11.84 -16.27 -25.12
N ILE A 87 12.89 -16.93 -24.63
CA ILE A 87 12.96 -17.40 -23.25
C ILE A 87 13.09 -16.23 -22.27
N VAL A 88 12.35 -16.27 -21.17
CA VAL A 88 12.37 -15.28 -20.11
C VAL A 88 12.70 -15.96 -18.79
N TYR A 89 13.72 -15.43 -18.12
CA TYR A 89 14.10 -15.78 -16.76
C TYR A 89 13.64 -14.66 -15.82
N GLY A 90 12.94 -15.00 -14.75
CA GLY A 90 12.46 -14.04 -13.77
C GLY A 90 12.53 -14.57 -12.36
N MET A 91 12.67 -13.68 -11.39
CA MET A 91 12.67 -14.03 -9.98
C MET A 91 12.18 -12.86 -9.13
N TYR A 92 11.73 -13.17 -7.92
CA TYR A 92 11.52 -12.17 -6.87
C TYR A 92 12.22 -12.60 -5.58
N HIS A 93 12.51 -11.62 -4.74
CA HIS A 93 13.01 -11.83 -3.39
C HIS A 93 12.39 -10.80 -2.45
N CYS A 94 11.46 -11.25 -1.61
CA CYS A 94 10.86 -10.44 -0.57
C CYS A 94 11.75 -10.47 0.68
N ARG A 95 11.70 -9.38 1.45
CA ARG A 95 12.36 -9.31 2.75
C ARG A 95 11.73 -10.35 3.69
N GLY A 96 12.53 -11.15 4.38
CA GLY A 96 12.06 -12.31 5.15
C GLY A 96 11.28 -11.99 6.43
N ASP A 97 11.25 -10.72 6.84
CA ASP A 97 10.49 -10.20 7.98
C ASP A 97 9.10 -9.67 7.60
N LEU A 98 8.69 -9.82 6.33
CA LEU A 98 7.34 -9.48 5.86
C LEU A 98 6.39 -10.67 6.13
N THR A 99 5.23 -10.38 6.75
CA THR A 99 4.14 -11.33 7.02
C THR A 99 2.88 -10.99 6.24
#